data_AF-A0A725BKF8-F1
#
_entry.id   AF-A0A725BKF8-F1
#
_cell.length_a   1.000
_cell.length_b   1.000
_cell.length_c   1.000
_cell.angle_alpha   90.00
_cell.angle_beta   90.00
_cell.angle_gamma   90.00
#
_symmetry.space_group_name_H-M   'P 1'
#
loop_
_entity.id
_entity.type
_entity.pdbx_description
1 polymer ?
#
loop_
_entity_poly.entity_id
_entity_poly.type
_entity_poly.pdbx_seq_one_letter_code
_entity_poly.pdbx_strand_id
1 'polypeptide(L)'
;ERFDSGTDDAKELHRRTMESYRYLCACSRMLNNQPPYWAEHEANAGQLETRKAESGILRMMAPEWWYLRLKRARDVQREHMAIAVGQVQKAASAYVSRKTLGEWIEQKKRNLEFFKKFDLLNDEGLRIALDSMVHRSVANPAIRRCELMVRMRGFEDMA
;
A
#
# COMPACT_ATOMS: atom_id res chain seq x y z
N GLU A 1 -8.94 12.71 -31.14
CA GLU A 1 -8.84 11.92 -32.39
C GLU A 1 -8.67 10.40 -32.21
N ARG A 2 -8.05 9.85 -31.16
CA ARG A 2 -7.78 8.39 -31.09
C ARG A 2 -8.96 7.46 -30.72
N PHE A 3 -10.05 7.98 -30.15
CA PHE A 3 -11.19 7.17 -29.69
C PHE A 3 -12.52 7.91 -29.90
N ASP A 4 -12.86 8.25 -31.14
CA ASP A 4 -14.03 9.09 -31.47
C ASP A 4 -15.35 8.33 -31.64
N SER A 5 -15.34 6.99 -31.56
CA SER A 5 -16.55 6.17 -31.68
C SER A 5 -16.58 5.01 -30.68
N GLY A 6 -17.78 4.77 -30.11
CA GLY A 6 -18.09 3.51 -29.43
C GLY A 6 -18.05 2.36 -30.42
N THR A 7 -17.54 1.21 -30.00
CA THR A 7 -17.44 0.00 -30.82
C THR A 7 -17.68 -1.22 -29.95
N ASP A 8 -18.50 -2.14 -30.46
CA ASP A 8 -18.82 -3.41 -29.78
C ASP A 8 -17.95 -4.57 -30.27
N ASP A 9 -16.98 -4.32 -31.17
CA ASP A 9 -16.04 -5.35 -31.63
C ASP A 9 -15.04 -5.72 -30.53
N ALA A 10 -15.05 -6.99 -30.14
CA ALA A 10 -14.21 -7.51 -29.06
C ALA A 10 -12.70 -7.37 -29.34
N LYS A 11 -12.28 -7.47 -30.61
CA LYS A 11 -10.86 -7.33 -30.98
C LYS A 11 -10.40 -5.89 -30.83
N GLU A 12 -11.20 -4.96 -31.32
CA GLU A 12 -10.93 -3.53 -31.17
C GLU A 12 -10.97 -3.10 -29.69
N LEU A 13 -11.92 -3.58 -28.89
CA LEU A 13 -11.97 -3.32 -27.44
C LEU A 13 -10.69 -3.81 -26.74
N HIS A 14 -10.26 -5.05 -27.00
CA HIS A 14 -9.01 -5.58 -26.46
C HIS A 14 -7.81 -4.69 -26.83
N ARG A 15 -7.71 -4.29 -28.10
CA ARG A 15 -6.63 -3.43 -28.60
C ARG A 15 -6.61 -2.09 -27.85
N ARG A 16 -7.76 -1.44 -27.68
CA ARG A 16 -7.91 -0.15 -26.97
C ARG A 16 -7.55 -0.27 -25.49
N THR A 17 -8.01 -1.33 -24.83
CA THR A 17 -7.68 -1.61 -23.42
C THR A 17 -6.17 -1.76 -23.25
N MET A 18 -5.52 -2.56 -24.10
CA MET A 18 -4.08 -2.77 -24.04
C MET A 18 -3.29 -1.49 -24.32
N GLU A 19 -3.71 -0.68 -25.29
CA GLU A 19 -3.08 0.61 -25.60
C GLU A 19 -3.21 1.59 -24.43
N SER A 20 -4.41 1.72 -23.85
CA SER A 20 -4.68 2.57 -22.70
C SER A 20 -3.88 2.14 -21.47
N TYR A 21 -3.82 0.83 -21.21
CA TYR A 21 -3.02 0.26 -20.13
C TYR A 21 -1.52 0.59 -20.30
N ARG A 22 -0.94 0.37 -21.49
CA ARG A 22 0.47 0.71 -21.76
C ARG A 22 0.76 2.19 -21.59
N TYR A 23 -0.13 3.06 -22.07
CA TYR A 23 0.02 4.50 -21.90
C TYR A 23 0.02 4.92 -20.44
N LEU A 24 -0.97 4.45 -19.66
CA LEU A 24 -1.03 4.73 -18.21
C LEU A 24 0.18 4.18 -17.46
N CYS A 25 0.68 3.00 -17.85
CA CYS A 25 1.89 2.44 -17.28
C CYS A 25 3.12 3.32 -17.58
N ALA A 26 3.27 3.81 -18.80
CA ALA A 26 4.35 4.72 -19.16
C ALA A 26 4.29 6.01 -18.32
N CYS A 27 3.12 6.64 -18.19
CA CYS A 27 2.93 7.80 -17.33
C CYS A 27 3.26 7.50 -15.85
N SER A 28 2.87 6.32 -15.35
CA SER A 28 3.17 5.91 -13.97
C SER A 28 4.67 5.77 -13.72
N ARG A 29 5.40 5.18 -14.68
CA ARG A 29 6.85 5.00 -14.60
C ARG A 29 7.61 6.32 -14.63
N MET A 30 7.12 7.33 -15.34
CA MET A 30 7.72 8.68 -15.31
C MET A 30 7.76 9.28 -13.89
N LEU A 31 6.85 8.84 -13.02
CA LEU A 31 6.78 9.27 -11.60
C LEU A 31 7.52 8.31 -10.65
N ASN A 32 8.38 7.42 -11.17
CA ASN A 32 9.02 6.34 -10.41
C ASN A 32 8.02 5.46 -9.63
N ASN A 33 6.81 5.30 -10.17
CA ASN A 33 5.78 4.46 -9.60
C ASN A 33 5.59 3.21 -10.45
N GLN A 34 5.75 2.04 -9.83
CA GLN A 34 5.59 0.78 -10.54
C GLN A 34 4.09 0.50 -10.81
N PRO A 35 3.70 0.35 -12.09
CA PRO A 35 2.30 0.09 -12.44
C PRO A 35 1.88 -1.35 -12.07
N PRO A 36 0.58 -1.59 -11.83
CA PRO A 36 0.07 -2.94 -11.59
C PRO A 36 0.29 -3.83 -12.81
N TYR A 37 0.71 -5.08 -12.61
CA TYR A 37 0.93 -6.09 -13.66
C TYR A 37 2.02 -5.77 -14.71
N TRP A 38 2.74 -4.66 -14.55
CA TRP A 38 3.72 -4.23 -15.55
C TRP A 38 4.91 -5.20 -15.66
N ALA A 39 5.38 -5.74 -14.54
CA ALA A 39 6.46 -6.73 -14.55
C ALA A 39 6.07 -8.02 -15.28
N GLU A 40 4.82 -8.46 -15.14
CA GLU A 40 4.28 -9.62 -15.88
C GLU A 40 4.19 -9.30 -17.37
N HIS A 41 3.67 -8.12 -17.72
CA HIS A 41 3.61 -7.65 -19.09
C HIS A 41 5.01 -7.59 -19.75
N GLU A 42 6.04 -7.12 -19.04
CA GLU A 42 7.42 -7.12 -19.54
C GLU A 42 8.00 -8.53 -19.69
N ALA A 43 7.76 -9.42 -18.71
CA ALA A 43 8.22 -10.80 -18.75
C ALA A 43 7.61 -11.59 -19.92
N ASN A 44 6.36 -11.29 -20.27
CA ASN A 44 5.61 -11.96 -21.33
C ASN A 44 5.73 -11.24 -22.69
N ALA A 45 6.84 -10.55 -22.96
CA ALA A 45 7.10 -9.84 -24.22
C ALA A 45 5.98 -8.87 -24.66
N GLY A 46 5.38 -8.16 -23.69
CA GLY A 46 4.31 -7.19 -23.92
C GLY A 46 2.90 -7.79 -23.99
N GLN A 47 2.75 -9.08 -23.67
CA GLN A 47 1.46 -9.74 -23.62
C GLN A 47 0.92 -9.74 -22.18
N LEU A 48 -0.36 -9.40 -22.04
CA LEU A 48 -1.07 -9.46 -20.77
C LEU A 48 -2.52 -9.85 -21.04
N GLU A 49 -3.10 -10.64 -20.13
CA GLU A 49 -4.53 -10.96 -20.16
C GLU A 49 -5.37 -9.68 -20.08
N THR A 50 -6.40 -9.56 -20.91
CA THR A 50 -7.28 -8.37 -20.98
C THR A 50 -7.81 -7.97 -19.60
N ARG A 51 -8.28 -8.94 -18.81
CA ARG A 51 -8.84 -8.69 -17.49
C ARG A 51 -7.83 -8.09 -16.51
N LYS A 52 -6.55 -8.47 -16.62
CA LYS A 52 -5.47 -7.89 -15.80
C LYS A 52 -5.17 -6.46 -16.25
N ALA A 53 -5.18 -6.19 -17.55
CA ALA A 53 -5.04 -4.83 -18.07
C ALA A 53 -6.17 -3.92 -17.58
N GLU A 54 -7.43 -4.36 -17.68
CA GLU A 54 -8.61 -3.64 -17.16
C GLU A 54 -8.50 -3.37 -15.66
N SER A 55 -8.17 -4.40 -14.86
CA SER A 55 -7.96 -4.24 -13.42
C SER A 55 -6.83 -3.25 -13.10
N GLY A 56 -5.74 -3.30 -13.88
CA GLY A 56 -4.61 -2.38 -13.77
C GLY A 56 -5.02 -0.93 -14.06
N ILE A 57 -5.80 -0.70 -15.12
CA ILE A 57 -6.36 0.61 -15.46
C ILE A 57 -7.22 1.14 -14.31
N LEU A 58 -8.18 0.35 -13.82
CA LEU A 58 -9.06 0.77 -12.73
C LEU A 58 -8.28 1.16 -11.46
N ARG A 59 -7.24 0.39 -11.12
CA ARG A 59 -6.34 0.74 -10.01
C ARG A 59 -5.59 2.05 -10.26
N MET A 60 -5.08 2.26 -11.48
CA MET A 60 -4.37 3.49 -11.85
C MET A 60 -5.31 4.70 -12.00
N MET A 61 -6.62 4.50 -12.10
CA MET A 61 -7.61 5.58 -12.06
C MET A 61 -8.06 5.92 -10.63
N ALA A 62 -7.93 4.98 -9.69
CA ALA A 62 -8.34 5.18 -8.30
C ALA A 62 -7.45 6.21 -7.59
N PRO A 63 -8.02 7.29 -7.02
CA PRO A 63 -7.25 8.30 -6.28
C PRO A 63 -6.48 7.73 -5.08
N GLU A 64 -7.07 6.76 -4.39
CA GLU A 64 -6.50 6.11 -3.20
C GLU A 64 -5.21 5.36 -3.54
N TRP A 65 -5.16 4.76 -4.75
CA TRP A 65 -4.00 4.05 -5.23
C TRP A 65 -2.79 4.98 -5.39
N TRP A 66 -3.02 6.17 -5.95
CA TRP A 66 -2.01 7.21 -6.10
C TRP A 66 -1.62 7.85 -4.77
N TYR A 67 -2.60 8.15 -3.91
CA TYR A 67 -2.37 8.82 -2.63
C TYR A 67 -1.32 8.09 -1.80
N LEU A 68 -1.45 6.77 -1.63
CA LEU A 68 -0.53 5.98 -0.83
C LEU A 68 0.91 6.01 -1.37
N ARG A 69 1.05 6.01 -2.70
CA ARG A 69 2.36 6.00 -3.38
C ARG A 69 3.04 7.35 -3.35
N LEU A 70 2.30 8.39 -3.69
CA LEU A 70 2.80 9.77 -3.64
C LEU A 70 3.13 10.18 -2.21
N LYS A 71 2.30 9.79 -1.23
CA LYS A 71 2.59 9.99 0.19
C LYS A 71 3.90 9.31 0.59
N ARG A 72 4.10 8.05 0.20
CA ARG A 72 5.36 7.34 0.50
C ARG A 72 6.58 8.02 -0.14
N ALA A 73 6.49 8.41 -1.41
CA ALA A 73 7.57 9.10 -2.11
C ALA A 73 7.90 10.43 -1.41
N ARG A 74 6.88 11.21 -1.04
CA ARG A 74 7.01 12.44 -0.25
C ARG A 74 7.71 12.18 1.09
N ASP A 75 7.29 11.15 1.82
CA ASP A 75 7.83 10.83 3.16
C ASP A 75 9.31 10.50 3.10
N VAL A 76 9.70 9.66 2.14
CA VAL A 76 11.10 9.31 1.88
C VAL A 76 11.90 10.55 1.49
N GLN A 77 11.43 11.33 0.51
CA GLN A 77 12.14 12.51 0.04
C GLN A 77 12.34 13.57 1.13
N ARG A 78 11.31 13.79 1.97
CA ARG A 78 11.39 14.74 3.09
C ARG A 78 12.38 14.30 4.15
N GLU A 79 12.46 13.01 4.44
CA GLU A 79 13.44 12.49 5.39
C GLU A 79 14.86 12.61 4.82
N HIS A 80 15.07 12.30 3.54
CA HIS A 80 16.37 12.51 2.88
C HIS A 80 16.82 13.97 2.96
N MET A 81 15.91 14.93 2.73
CA MET A 81 16.21 16.35 2.91
C MET A 81 16.57 16.68 4.36
N ALA A 82 15.81 16.15 5.34
CA ALA A 82 16.08 16.36 6.77
C ALA A 82 17.46 15.81 7.19
N ILE A 83 17.86 14.66 6.66
CA ILE A 83 19.21 14.10 6.86
C ILE A 83 20.26 15.05 6.27
N ALA A 84 20.07 15.48 5.01
CA ALA A 84 21.02 16.34 4.31
C ALA A 84 21.26 17.69 5.01
N VAL A 85 20.23 18.27 5.64
CA VAL A 85 20.36 19.52 6.41
C VAL A 85 20.79 19.31 7.87
N GLY A 86 21.14 18.08 8.27
CA GLY A 86 21.64 17.79 9.62
C GLY A 86 20.57 17.76 10.71
N GLN A 87 19.29 17.61 10.36
CA GLN A 87 18.20 17.42 11.34
C GLN A 87 18.16 15.99 11.91
N VAL A 88 18.88 15.06 11.27
CA VAL A 88 19.02 13.66 11.71
C VAL A 88 20.49 13.39 12.02
N GLN A 89 20.82 13.46 13.31
CA GLN A 89 22.15 13.23 13.86
C GLN A 89 22.06 13.03 15.36
N LYS A 90 23.12 12.50 15.99
CA LYS A 90 23.16 12.19 17.43
C LYS A 90 22.73 13.35 18.33
N ALA A 91 23.12 14.58 18.00
CA ALA A 91 22.80 15.77 18.80
C ALA A 91 21.37 16.32 18.58
N ALA A 92 20.75 16.06 17.42
CA ALA A 92 19.45 16.63 17.06
C ALA A 92 18.31 15.60 17.24
N SER A 93 18.41 14.48 16.51
CA SER A 93 17.55 13.31 16.58
C SER A 93 18.26 12.16 15.89
N ALA A 94 18.56 11.08 16.62
CA ALA A 94 19.53 10.08 16.19
C ALA A 94 19.07 9.20 15.02
N TYR A 95 17.77 8.95 14.88
CA TYR A 95 17.25 7.94 13.95
C TYR A 95 16.34 8.51 12.87
N VAL A 96 15.57 9.54 13.19
CA VAL A 96 14.52 10.08 12.33
C VAL A 96 14.28 11.53 12.66
N SER A 97 13.88 12.35 11.70
CA SER A 97 13.54 13.75 11.94
C SER A 97 12.38 13.87 12.94
N ARG A 98 12.39 14.94 13.75
CA ARG A 98 11.32 15.22 14.73
C ARG A 98 9.94 15.33 14.06
N LYS A 99 9.90 15.85 12.83
CA LYS A 99 8.67 16.01 12.05
C LYS A 99 8.07 14.66 11.66
N THR A 100 8.90 13.74 11.14
CA THR A 100 8.48 12.39 10.80
C THR A 100 8.01 11.62 12.04
N LEU A 101 8.71 11.76 13.17
CA LEU A 101 8.26 11.19 14.44
C LEU A 101 6.88 11.73 14.87
N GLY A 102 6.67 13.04 14.78
CA GLY A 102 5.37 13.66 15.08
C GLY A 102 4.25 13.16 14.17
N GLU A 103 4.49 13.09 12.86
CA GLU A 103 3.51 12.55 11.89
C GLU A 103 3.14 11.09 12.19
N TRP A 104 4.12 10.27 12.62
CA TRP A 104 3.89 8.89 13.03
C TRP A 104 3.08 8.78 14.32
N ILE A 105 3.38 9.58 15.35
CA ILE A 105 2.61 9.65 16.60
C ILE A 105 1.16 10.05 16.30
N GLU A 106 0.95 11.08 15.48
CA GLU A 106 -0.39 11.52 15.10
C GLU A 106 -1.13 10.47 14.28
N GLN A 107 -0.44 9.71 13.42
CA GLN A 107 -1.04 8.57 12.74
C GLN A 107 -1.50 7.49 13.73
N LYS A 108 -0.67 7.16 14.72
CA LYS A 108 -1.04 6.19 15.77
C LYS A 108 -2.25 6.68 16.56
N LYS A 109 -2.29 7.96 16.92
CA LYS A 109 -3.43 8.59 17.58
C LYS A 109 -4.70 8.51 16.75
N ARG A 110 -4.66 8.90 15.47
CA ARG A 110 -5.82 8.80 14.56
C ARG A 110 -6.32 7.36 14.41
N ASN A 111 -5.42 6.39 14.30
CA ASN A 111 -5.79 4.98 14.20
C ASN A 111 -6.44 4.48 15.49
N LEU A 112 -5.92 4.89 16.66
CA LEU A 112 -6.52 4.54 17.95
C LEU A 112 -7.92 5.15 18.09
N GLU A 113 -8.09 6.42 17.74
CA GLU A 113 -9.39 7.09 17.75
C GLU A 113 -10.37 6.49 16.75
N PHE A 114 -9.88 5.93 15.65
CA PHE A 114 -10.70 5.11 14.76
C PHE A 114 -11.20 3.86 15.50
N PHE A 115 -10.30 3.04 16.06
CA PHE A 115 -10.70 1.79 16.72
C PHE A 115 -11.67 1.98 17.89
N LYS A 116 -11.51 3.05 18.68
CA LYS A 116 -12.41 3.38 19.78
C LYS A 116 -13.85 3.68 19.35
N LYS A 117 -14.07 4.08 18.09
CA LYS A 117 -15.39 4.44 17.56
C LYS A 117 -16.18 3.24 17.04
N PHE A 118 -15.57 2.07 16.93
CA PHE A 118 -16.20 0.89 16.34
C PHE A 118 -16.22 -0.27 17.32
N ASP A 119 -17.28 -1.06 17.20
CA ASP A 119 -17.43 -2.34 17.87
C ASP A 119 -17.57 -3.46 16.85
N LEU A 120 -17.11 -4.64 17.23
CA LEU A 120 -17.31 -5.88 16.50
C LEU A 120 -18.60 -6.53 16.99
N LEU A 121 -19.39 -7.04 16.05
CA LEU A 121 -20.62 -7.78 16.28
C LEU A 121 -20.46 -9.16 15.64
N ASN A 122 -20.74 -10.22 16.39
CA ASN A 122 -20.84 -11.57 15.83
C ASN A 122 -22.29 -11.91 15.45
N ASP A 123 -22.49 -13.03 14.75
CA ASP A 123 -23.81 -13.49 14.31
C ASP A 123 -24.75 -13.88 15.48
N GLU A 124 -24.19 -14.12 16.66
CA GLU A 124 -24.90 -14.46 17.90
C GLU A 124 -25.30 -13.22 18.73
N GLY A 125 -24.98 -12.01 18.26
CA GLY A 125 -25.32 -10.74 18.92
C GLY A 125 -24.34 -10.26 20.00
N LEU A 126 -23.21 -10.92 20.20
CA LEU A 126 -22.13 -10.48 21.08
C LEU A 126 -21.42 -9.25 20.49
N ARG A 127 -21.34 -8.18 21.28
CA ARG A 127 -20.67 -6.93 20.94
C ARG A 127 -19.38 -6.77 21.73
N ILE A 128 -18.26 -6.57 21.05
CA ILE A 128 -16.94 -6.37 21.67
C ILE A 128 -16.27 -5.17 21.05
N ALA A 129 -15.65 -4.32 21.88
CA ALA A 129 -14.93 -3.14 21.41
C ALA A 129 -13.76 -3.52 20.48
N LEU A 130 -13.68 -2.87 19.32
CA LEU A 130 -12.68 -3.18 18.30
C LEU A 130 -11.26 -2.89 18.81
N ASP A 131 -11.08 -1.81 19.58
CA ASP A 131 -9.80 -1.45 20.16
C ASP A 131 -9.26 -2.57 21.08
N SER A 132 -10.09 -3.13 21.96
CA SER A 132 -9.73 -4.23 22.84
C SER A 132 -9.24 -5.46 22.05
N MET A 133 -9.97 -5.83 20.99
CA MET A 133 -9.60 -6.97 20.14
C MET A 133 -8.30 -6.74 19.37
N VAL A 134 -8.10 -5.54 18.81
CA VAL A 134 -6.85 -5.19 18.11
C VAL A 134 -5.65 -5.34 19.04
N HIS A 135 -5.75 -4.88 20.29
CA HIS A 135 -4.66 -4.97 21.26
C HIS A 135 -4.34 -6.40 21.72
N ARG A 136 -5.32 -7.32 21.65
CA ARG A 136 -5.19 -8.74 22.02
C ARG A 136 -4.79 -9.67 20.87
N SER A 137 -4.73 -9.15 19.64
CA SER A 137 -4.43 -9.95 18.44
C SER A 137 -2.98 -9.78 17.96
N VAL A 138 -2.60 -10.55 16.94
CA VAL A 138 -1.34 -10.40 16.18
C VAL A 138 -1.17 -9.04 15.50
N ALA A 139 -2.21 -8.21 15.46
CA ALA A 139 -2.08 -6.82 15.03
C ALA A 139 -1.20 -6.01 16.01
N ASN A 140 -1.13 -6.41 17.28
CA ASN A 140 -0.22 -5.86 18.26
C ASN A 140 1.21 -6.43 18.05
N PRO A 141 2.22 -5.60 17.73
CA PRO A 141 3.58 -6.07 17.48
C PRO A 141 4.22 -6.82 18.65
N ALA A 142 3.81 -6.54 19.89
CA ALA A 142 4.29 -7.26 21.06
C ALA A 142 3.81 -8.72 21.06
N ILE A 143 2.51 -8.94 20.82
CA ILE A 143 1.90 -10.28 20.73
C ILE A 143 2.47 -11.04 19.53
N ARG A 144 2.54 -10.39 18.36
CA ARG A 144 3.12 -10.98 17.16
C ARG A 144 4.56 -11.45 17.36
N ARG A 145 5.37 -10.70 18.12
CA ARG A 145 6.74 -11.09 18.46
C ARG A 145 6.75 -12.33 19.36
N CYS A 146 5.92 -12.36 20.40
CA CYS A 146 5.81 -13.52 21.28
C CYS A 146 5.38 -14.77 20.52
N GLU A 147 4.35 -14.69 19.68
CA GLU A 147 3.90 -15.81 18.85
C GLU A 147 4.99 -16.29 17.89
N LEU A 148 5.73 -15.37 17.25
CA LEU A 148 6.84 -15.73 16.37
C LEU A 148 7.92 -16.52 17.11
N MET A 149 8.29 -16.08 18.32
CA MET A 149 9.30 -16.76 19.13
C MET A 149 8.84 -18.15 19.58
N VAL A 150 7.58 -18.27 20.02
CA VAL A 150 6.99 -19.58 20.38
C VAL A 150 6.96 -20.51 19.18
N ARG A 151 6.60 -20.00 17.99
CA ARG A 151 6.56 -20.80 16.77
C ARG A 151 7.95 -21.25 16.33
N MET A 152 8.94 -20.37 16.37
CA MET A 152 10.34 -20.71 16.07
C MET A 152 10.83 -21.80 17.02
N ARG A 153 10.59 -21.65 18.32
CA ARG A 153 10.98 -22.66 19.31
C ARG A 153 10.32 -24.01 19.07
N GLY A 154 9.02 -24.02 18.77
CA GLY A 154 8.32 -25.26 18.44
C GLY A 154 8.90 -25.98 17.21
N PHE A 155 9.40 -25.23 16.21
CA PHE A 155 10.11 -25.84 15.08
C PHE A 155 11.48 -26.41 15.46
N GLU A 156 12.21 -25.77 16.37
CA GLU A 156 13.46 -26.31 16.90
C GLU A 156 13.25 -27.59 17.72
N ASP A 157 12.20 -27.65 18.54
CA ASP A 157 11.92 -28.81 19.41
C ASP A 157 11.41 -30.04 18.61
N MET A 158 10.95 -29.85 17.37
CA MET A 158 10.49 -30.95 16.48
C MET A 158 11.60 -31.51 15.58
N ALA A 159 12.76 -30.86 15.47
CA ALA A 159 13.86 -31.22 14.59
C ALA A 159 14.93 -32.05 15.31
#